data_AF-A0A955MA01-F1
#
_entry.id   AF-A0A955MA01-F1
#
_cell.length_a   1.000
_cell.length_b   1.000
_cell.length_c   1.000
_cell.angle_alpha   90.00
_cell.angle_beta   90.00
_cell.angle_gamma   90.00
#
_symmetry.space_group_name_H-M   'P 1'
#
loop_
_entity.id
_entity.type
_entity.pdbx_description
1 polymer ?
#
loop_
_entity_poly.entity_id
_entity_poly.type
_entity_poly.pdbx_seq_one_letter_code
_entity_poly.pdbx_strand_id
1 'polypeptide(L)'
;MLRPAITLFLLIILSGCAWTSPGVFGQRPAQVEAIKSVVDTLPEEYQLGVKFALYRAGRNSGELVKALRSLSGEELTGMAFLITHMPRRDLRSLKADFLIENVALAYRARRELPWGANVPQDIFLNYVLPYVNINETREPWRRYFFEKYAGLARDQDSMGAAASFLNLRIFTDHGITYNLKTRPKPDQSPRETMAAGVASCTGQSIMIADALRAVGIPARVVGTPLWSDRSGNHTWFEVWEDGAWHFQDAN
;
A
#
# COMPACT_ATOMS: atom_id res chain seq x y z
N MET A 1 -22.61 16.30 -21.22
CA MET A 1 -21.75 17.34 -21.81
C MET A 1 -20.62 17.67 -20.83
N LEU A 2 -19.44 17.10 -21.04
CA LEU A 2 -18.24 17.47 -20.27
C LEU A 2 -17.82 18.89 -20.65
N ARG A 3 -17.42 19.69 -19.64
CA ARG A 3 -17.02 21.09 -19.83
C ARG A 3 -15.80 21.20 -20.77
N PRO A 4 -15.79 22.15 -21.73
CA PRO A 4 -14.74 22.27 -22.76
C PRO A 4 -13.30 22.45 -22.24
N ALA A 5 -13.12 22.88 -20.98
CA ALA A 5 -11.80 23.02 -20.36
C ALA A 5 -11.08 21.68 -20.09
N ILE A 6 -11.82 20.58 -19.88
CA ILE A 6 -11.23 19.26 -19.58
C ILE A 6 -10.72 18.60 -20.86
N THR A 7 -11.43 18.78 -21.97
CA THR A 7 -11.08 18.23 -23.28
C THR A 7 -9.81 18.88 -23.85
N LEU A 8 -9.63 20.19 -23.65
CA LEU A 8 -8.43 20.89 -24.08
C LEU A 8 -7.18 20.46 -23.30
N PHE A 9 -7.33 20.16 -22.00
CA PHE A 9 -6.23 19.71 -21.13
C PHE A 9 -5.74 18.29 -21.45
N LEU A 10 -6.64 17.38 -21.85
CA LEU A 10 -6.29 16.03 -22.31
C LEU A 10 -5.53 16.08 -23.65
N LEU A 11 -5.97 16.92 -24.60
CA LEU A 11 -5.29 17.10 -25.89
C LEU A 11 -3.89 17.71 -25.74
N ILE A 12 -3.69 18.58 -24.75
CA ILE A 12 -2.40 19.21 -24.44
C ILE A 12 -1.39 18.19 -23.87
N ILE A 13 -1.84 17.21 -23.08
CA ILE A 13 -0.98 16.14 -22.52
C ILE A 13 -0.63 15.08 -23.58
N LEU A 14 -1.57 14.75 -24.48
CA LEU A 14 -1.40 13.73 -25.51
C LEU A 14 -0.55 14.17 -26.71
N SER A 15 -0.44 15.47 -26.97
CA SER A 15 0.24 16.02 -28.16
C SER A 15 1.74 16.28 -27.98
N GLY A 16 2.33 15.94 -26.83
CA GLY A 16 3.77 16.12 -26.55
C GLY A 16 4.26 17.57 -26.50
N CYS A 17 3.45 18.54 -26.91
CA CYS A 17 3.84 19.92 -27.14
C CYS A 17 3.77 20.82 -25.89
N ALA A 18 3.18 20.33 -24.79
CA ALA A 18 2.91 21.16 -23.62
C ALA A 18 4.06 21.29 -22.61
N TRP A 19 5.04 20.39 -22.65
CA TRP A 19 6.08 20.35 -21.62
C TRP A 19 7.09 21.51 -21.68
N THR A 20 7.02 22.35 -22.71
CA THR A 20 7.98 23.43 -22.96
C THR A 20 7.55 24.80 -22.45
N SER A 21 6.31 24.95 -21.94
CA SER A 21 5.80 26.26 -21.50
C SER A 21 6.23 26.61 -20.06
N PRO A 22 7.06 27.64 -19.83
CA PRO A 22 7.68 27.90 -18.51
C PRO A 22 6.72 28.28 -17.37
N GLY A 23 5.44 28.54 -17.66
CA GLY A 23 4.49 29.10 -16.69
C GLY A 23 3.49 28.13 -16.05
N VAL A 24 3.22 26.97 -16.66
CA VAL A 24 2.14 26.06 -16.19
C VAL A 24 2.69 24.94 -15.29
N PHE A 25 3.98 24.65 -15.41
CA PHE A 25 4.55 23.39 -14.92
C PHE A 25 5.37 23.49 -13.64
N GLY A 26 5.95 24.64 -13.28
CA GLY A 26 6.80 24.77 -12.08
C GLY A 26 7.95 23.75 -11.99
N GLN A 27 8.20 23.00 -13.07
CA GLN A 27 9.19 21.94 -13.19
C GLN A 27 10.21 22.40 -14.23
N ARG A 28 11.49 22.28 -13.88
CA ARG A 28 12.60 22.71 -14.74
C ARG A 28 12.70 21.79 -15.98
N PRO A 29 13.20 22.24 -17.14
CA PRO A 29 13.35 21.39 -18.34
C PRO A 29 14.05 20.03 -18.09
N ALA A 30 15.04 19.99 -17.19
CA ALA A 30 15.70 18.75 -16.79
C ALA A 30 14.78 17.74 -16.10
N GLN A 31 13.74 18.22 -15.42
CA GLN A 31 12.75 17.39 -14.72
C GLN A 31 11.76 16.75 -15.70
N VAL A 32 11.41 17.48 -16.76
CA VAL A 32 10.59 16.96 -17.87
C VAL A 32 11.28 15.79 -18.56
N GLU A 33 12.55 15.98 -18.94
CA GLU A 33 13.31 14.92 -19.61
C GLU A 33 13.50 13.71 -18.71
N ALA A 34 13.75 13.95 -17.41
CA ALA A 34 13.86 12.87 -16.44
C ALA A 34 12.56 12.06 -16.27
N ILE A 35 11.40 12.72 -16.34
CA ILE A 35 10.10 12.05 -16.31
C ILE A 35 9.89 11.23 -17.58
N LYS A 36 10.14 11.82 -18.75
CA LYS A 36 9.99 11.12 -20.02
C LYS A 36 10.86 9.86 -20.06
N SER A 37 12.13 9.98 -19.69
CA SER A 37 13.08 8.87 -19.74
C SER A 37 12.66 7.68 -18.88
N VAL A 38 11.98 7.91 -17.76
CA VAL A 38 11.54 6.85 -16.83
C VAL A 38 10.22 6.26 -17.26
N VAL A 39 9.30 7.07 -17.80
CA VAL A 39 8.02 6.53 -18.24
C VAL A 39 8.19 5.63 -19.46
N ASP A 40 9.11 5.98 -20.37
CA ASP A 40 9.37 5.18 -21.57
C ASP A 40 9.92 3.77 -21.23
N THR A 41 10.43 3.53 -20.01
CA THR A 41 10.87 2.20 -19.54
C THR A 41 9.77 1.36 -18.90
N LEU A 42 8.56 1.91 -18.71
CA LEU A 42 7.45 1.21 -18.06
C LEU A 42 6.59 0.42 -19.06
N PRO A 43 5.94 -0.68 -18.63
CA PRO A 43 4.88 -1.31 -19.42
C PRO A 43 3.83 -0.28 -19.85
N GLU A 44 3.35 -0.41 -21.09
CA GLU A 44 2.49 0.58 -21.75
C GLU A 44 1.25 0.94 -20.90
N GLU A 45 0.65 -0.06 -20.26
CA GLU A 45 -0.51 0.07 -19.36
C GLU A 45 -0.30 1.03 -18.18
N TYR A 46 0.94 1.20 -17.70
CA TYR A 46 1.26 2.08 -16.58
C TYR A 46 1.75 3.46 -17.02
N GLN A 47 2.16 3.65 -18.27
CA GLN A 47 2.81 4.88 -18.71
C GLN A 47 1.93 6.11 -18.51
N LEU A 48 0.67 6.04 -18.95
CA LEU A 48 -0.27 7.15 -18.84
C LEU A 48 -0.61 7.43 -17.37
N GLY A 49 -0.84 6.37 -16.59
CA GLY A 49 -1.13 6.46 -15.17
C GLY A 49 -0.03 7.14 -14.37
N VAL A 50 1.22 6.72 -14.59
CA VAL A 50 2.40 7.33 -13.96
C VAL A 50 2.60 8.78 -14.43
N LYS A 51 2.41 9.10 -15.71
CA LYS A 51 2.46 10.51 -16.19
C LYS A 51 1.49 11.39 -15.41
N PHE A 52 0.24 10.96 -15.23
CA PHE A 52 -0.75 11.72 -14.45
C PHE A 52 -0.39 11.80 -12.96
N ALA A 53 0.12 10.72 -12.37
CA ALA A 53 0.53 10.70 -10.98
C ALA A 53 1.69 11.68 -10.70
N LEU A 54 2.71 11.70 -11.57
CA LEU A 54 3.84 12.62 -11.50
C LEU A 54 3.40 14.08 -11.63
N TYR A 55 2.44 14.36 -12.51
CA TYR A 55 1.82 15.68 -12.58
C TYR A 55 1.12 16.06 -11.26
N ARG A 56 0.31 15.15 -10.70
CA ARG A 56 -0.44 15.40 -9.43
C ARG A 56 0.47 15.55 -8.21
N ALA A 57 1.64 14.92 -8.23
CA ALA A 57 2.68 15.00 -7.21
C ALA A 57 3.31 16.40 -7.07
N GLY A 58 3.28 17.21 -8.13
CA GLY A 58 3.84 18.56 -8.13
C GLY A 58 5.32 18.58 -7.79
N ARG A 59 5.71 19.29 -6.71
CA ARG A 59 7.10 19.41 -6.25
C ARG A 59 7.70 18.07 -5.79
N ASN A 60 6.89 17.09 -5.42
CA ASN A 60 7.34 15.79 -4.94
C ASN A 60 7.62 14.77 -6.07
N SER A 61 7.37 15.12 -7.34
CA SER A 61 7.59 14.21 -8.47
C SER A 61 9.03 13.70 -8.57
N GLY A 62 10.03 14.48 -8.11
CA GLY A 62 11.43 14.04 -8.06
C GLY A 62 11.65 12.80 -7.19
N GLU A 63 10.93 12.66 -6.07
CA GLU A 63 10.98 11.47 -5.21
C GLU A 63 10.39 10.26 -5.93
N LEU A 64 9.28 10.45 -6.64
CA LEU A 64 8.63 9.36 -7.39
C LEU A 64 9.47 8.91 -8.59
N VAL A 65 10.10 9.84 -9.30
CA VAL A 65 11.07 9.54 -10.37
C VAL A 65 12.29 8.80 -9.80
N LYS A 66 12.82 9.23 -8.65
CA LYS A 66 13.90 8.51 -7.94
C LYS A 66 13.47 7.08 -7.62
N ALA A 67 12.27 6.89 -7.08
CA ALA A 67 11.74 5.58 -6.72
C ALA A 67 11.64 4.62 -7.93
N LEU A 68 11.13 5.11 -9.06
CA LEU A 68 11.03 4.32 -10.30
C LEU A 68 12.41 3.96 -10.86
N ARG A 69 13.38 4.88 -10.86
CA ARG A 69 14.74 4.62 -11.38
C ARG A 69 15.54 3.62 -10.55
N SER A 70 15.22 3.48 -9.28
CA SER A 70 15.94 2.59 -8.36
C SER A 70 15.51 1.13 -8.46
N LEU A 71 14.46 0.82 -9.23
CA LEU A 71 13.87 -0.51 -9.32
C LEU A 71 13.89 -1.03 -10.76
N SER A 72 13.78 -2.35 -10.91
CA SER A 72 13.74 -3.02 -12.22
C SER A 72 12.78 -4.22 -12.19
N GLY A 73 12.48 -4.80 -13.35
CA GLY A 73 11.65 -6.00 -13.47
C GLY A 73 10.27 -5.87 -12.80
N GLU A 74 9.89 -6.88 -12.03
CA GLU A 74 8.59 -6.91 -11.34
C GLU A 74 8.46 -5.80 -10.27
N GLU A 75 9.55 -5.46 -9.59
CA GLU A 75 9.56 -4.39 -8.58
C GLU A 75 9.27 -3.02 -9.22
N LEU A 76 9.83 -2.75 -10.40
CA LEU A 76 9.49 -1.55 -11.17
C LEU A 76 8.00 -1.52 -11.55
N THR A 77 7.46 -2.66 -11.98
CA THR A 77 6.05 -2.80 -12.33
C THR A 77 5.14 -2.57 -11.11
N GLY A 78 5.51 -3.12 -9.95
CA GLY A 78 4.80 -2.86 -8.69
C GLY A 78 4.88 -1.40 -8.25
N MET A 79 6.04 -0.75 -8.39
CA MET A 79 6.18 0.68 -8.11
C MET A 79 5.31 1.53 -9.03
N ALA A 80 5.24 1.18 -10.32
CA ALA A 80 4.39 1.85 -11.29
C ALA A 80 2.90 1.70 -10.94
N PHE A 81 2.47 0.50 -10.52
CA PHE A 81 1.13 0.26 -10.01
C PHE A 81 0.82 1.15 -8.79
N LEU A 82 1.69 1.16 -7.78
CA LEU A 82 1.51 2.02 -6.60
C LEU A 82 1.39 3.49 -6.99
N ILE A 83 2.35 4.01 -7.78
CA ILE A 83 2.34 5.42 -8.19
C ILE A 83 1.08 5.78 -8.97
N THR A 84 0.60 4.88 -9.82
CA THR A 84 -0.62 5.11 -10.60
C THR A 84 -1.86 5.23 -9.71
N HIS A 85 -1.92 4.49 -8.59
CA HIS A 85 -3.11 4.38 -7.75
C HIS A 85 -3.03 5.10 -6.39
N MET A 86 -1.87 5.67 -6.05
CA MET A 86 -1.69 6.43 -4.81
C MET A 86 -2.63 7.64 -4.70
N PRO A 87 -3.18 7.93 -3.50
CA PRO A 87 -3.96 9.13 -3.28
C PRO A 87 -3.08 10.38 -3.40
N ARG A 88 -3.71 11.51 -3.72
CA ARG A 88 -3.00 12.78 -3.96
C ARG A 88 -2.15 13.23 -2.77
N ARG A 89 -2.57 12.96 -1.53
CA ARG A 89 -1.78 13.26 -0.32
C ARG A 89 -0.41 12.59 -0.42
N ASP A 90 -0.43 11.28 -0.69
CA ASP A 90 0.77 10.44 -0.65
C ASP A 90 1.70 10.74 -1.82
N LEU A 91 1.15 10.97 -3.03
CA LEU A 91 1.92 11.47 -4.19
C LEU A 91 2.70 12.76 -3.87
N ARG A 92 2.18 13.61 -2.98
CA ARG A 92 2.76 14.91 -2.64
C ARG A 92 3.74 14.88 -1.48
N SER A 93 3.82 13.79 -0.73
CA SER A 93 4.58 13.76 0.53
C SER A 93 5.49 12.55 0.71
N LEU A 94 5.19 11.39 0.12
CA LEU A 94 5.99 10.19 0.32
C LEU A 94 7.36 10.31 -0.34
N LYS A 95 8.36 9.78 0.35
CA LYS A 95 9.77 9.79 -0.05
C LYS A 95 10.10 8.53 -0.84
N ALA A 96 11.09 8.66 -1.73
CA ALA A 96 11.54 7.56 -2.56
C ALA A 96 11.96 6.36 -1.71
N ASP A 97 12.76 6.59 -0.67
CA ASP A 97 13.35 5.52 0.14
C ASP A 97 12.27 4.72 0.89
N PHE A 98 11.19 5.38 1.34
CA PHE A 98 10.01 4.72 1.92
C PHE A 98 9.33 3.78 0.92
N LEU A 99 9.08 4.27 -0.31
CA LEU A 99 8.41 3.49 -1.35
C LEU A 99 9.29 2.33 -1.84
N ILE A 100 10.58 2.59 -2.05
CA ILE A 100 11.56 1.58 -2.49
C ILE A 100 11.64 0.45 -1.48
N GLU A 101 11.80 0.77 -0.18
CA GLU A 101 11.86 -0.24 0.87
C GLU A 101 10.57 -1.07 0.93
N ASN A 102 9.40 -0.41 0.87
CA ASN A 102 8.12 -1.10 0.87
C ASN A 102 7.99 -2.10 -0.29
N VAL A 103 8.32 -1.68 -1.52
CA VAL A 103 8.24 -2.53 -2.71
C VAL A 103 9.24 -3.67 -2.63
N ALA A 104 10.51 -3.39 -2.31
CA ALA A 104 11.55 -4.40 -2.20
C ALA A 104 11.18 -5.48 -1.16
N LEU A 105 10.64 -5.09 -0.01
CA LEU A 105 10.20 -6.05 1.01
C LEU A 105 8.94 -6.83 0.59
N ALA A 106 8.02 -6.23 -0.16
CA ALA A 106 6.85 -6.93 -0.71
C ALA A 106 7.30 -8.10 -1.60
N TYR A 107 8.19 -7.80 -2.53
CA TYR A 107 8.68 -8.77 -3.50
C TYR A 107 9.67 -9.74 -2.88
N ARG A 108 10.41 -9.33 -1.84
CA ARG A 108 11.18 -10.24 -1.00
C ARG A 108 10.26 -11.29 -0.36
N ALA A 109 9.16 -10.88 0.26
CA ALA A 109 8.20 -11.80 0.84
C ALA A 109 7.59 -12.73 -0.22
N ARG A 110 7.27 -12.19 -1.40
CA ARG A 110 6.76 -12.98 -2.52
C ARG A 110 7.75 -14.06 -3.00
N ARG A 111 9.05 -13.77 -2.97
CA ARG A 111 10.10 -14.72 -3.40
C ARG A 111 10.49 -15.73 -2.32
N GLU A 112 10.48 -15.33 -1.05
CA GLU A 112 11.06 -16.11 0.05
C GLU A 112 10.05 -16.97 0.85
N LEU A 113 8.75 -16.74 0.69
CA LEU A 113 7.71 -17.43 1.46
C LEU A 113 6.96 -18.46 0.59
N PRO A 114 6.53 -19.60 1.14
CA PRO A 114 6.01 -20.74 0.37
C PRO A 114 4.79 -20.44 -0.51
N TRP A 115 3.96 -19.48 -0.09
CA TRP A 115 2.73 -19.11 -0.81
C TRP A 115 2.93 -18.03 -1.88
N GLY A 116 4.08 -17.35 -1.90
CA GLY A 116 4.25 -16.13 -2.72
C GLY A 116 4.06 -16.34 -4.23
N ALA A 117 4.39 -17.52 -4.74
CA ALA A 117 4.17 -17.91 -6.14
C ALA A 117 2.69 -18.23 -6.47
N ASN A 118 1.90 -18.61 -5.46
CA ASN A 118 0.48 -18.98 -5.63
C ASN A 118 -0.45 -17.76 -5.53
N VAL A 119 0.05 -16.62 -5.05
CA VAL A 119 -0.74 -15.38 -4.99
C VAL A 119 -0.84 -14.78 -6.41
N PRO A 120 -2.06 -14.63 -6.98
CA PRO A 120 -2.26 -13.99 -8.27
C PRO A 120 -1.73 -12.56 -8.29
N GLN A 121 -1.27 -12.09 -9.46
CA GLN A 121 -0.63 -10.78 -9.59
C GLN A 121 -1.54 -9.63 -9.12
N ASP A 122 -2.80 -9.63 -9.52
CA ASP A 122 -3.79 -8.62 -9.14
C ASP A 122 -4.05 -8.64 -7.63
N ILE A 123 -4.15 -9.83 -7.02
CA ILE A 123 -4.30 -9.99 -5.57
C ILE A 123 -3.06 -9.46 -4.85
N PHE A 124 -1.86 -9.78 -5.33
CA PHE A 124 -0.60 -9.28 -4.75
C PHE A 124 -0.53 -7.75 -4.80
N LEU A 125 -0.79 -7.15 -5.97
CA LEU A 125 -0.72 -5.72 -6.18
C LEU A 125 -1.72 -4.95 -5.30
N ASN A 126 -2.91 -5.50 -5.07
CA ASN A 126 -3.97 -4.84 -4.29
C ASN A 126 -3.95 -5.14 -2.79
N TYR A 127 -3.41 -6.29 -2.37
CA TYR A 127 -3.61 -6.80 -1.01
C TYR A 127 -2.35 -7.29 -0.31
N VAL A 128 -1.19 -7.21 -0.95
CA VAL A 128 0.13 -7.42 -0.32
C VAL A 128 1.00 -6.17 -0.49
N LEU A 129 1.14 -5.69 -1.71
CA LEU A 129 2.01 -4.57 -2.06
C LEU A 129 1.72 -3.24 -1.33
N PRO A 130 0.45 -2.85 -1.07
CA PRO A 130 0.16 -1.54 -0.49
C PRO A 130 0.75 -1.34 0.92
N TYR A 131 1.26 -0.13 1.15
CA TYR A 131 1.88 0.31 2.41
C TYR A 131 0.87 0.81 3.46
N VAL A 132 -0.43 0.71 3.15
CA VAL A 132 -1.53 1.27 3.97
C VAL A 132 -2.84 0.53 3.67
N ASN A 133 -3.77 0.54 4.62
CA ASN A 133 -5.12 -0.02 4.53
C ASN A 133 -6.19 1.06 4.40
N ILE A 134 -6.17 2.09 5.26
CA ILE A 134 -7.20 3.13 5.34
C ILE A 134 -6.53 4.51 5.43
N ASN A 135 -6.70 5.20 6.56
CA ASN A 135 -6.31 6.59 6.81
C ASN A 135 -5.17 6.71 7.81
N GLU A 136 -4.67 5.59 8.31
CA GLU A 136 -3.62 5.53 9.32
C GLU A 136 -2.35 6.25 8.88
N THR A 137 -1.54 6.60 9.87
CA THR A 137 -0.24 7.24 9.67
C THR A 137 0.64 6.36 8.78
N ARG A 138 1.30 6.94 7.76
CA ARG A 138 2.19 6.18 6.88
C ARG A 138 3.50 5.91 7.61
N GLU A 139 3.83 4.63 7.80
CA GLU A 139 4.97 4.19 8.59
C GLU A 139 5.66 2.99 7.92
N PRO A 140 6.99 2.84 8.07
CA PRO A 140 7.74 1.73 7.47
C PRO A 140 7.59 0.44 8.29
N TRP A 141 6.34 -0.01 8.49
CA TRP A 141 6.00 -1.19 9.32
C TRP A 141 6.51 -2.50 8.72
N ARG A 142 6.66 -2.56 7.39
CA ARG A 142 6.90 -3.81 6.66
C ARG A 142 8.17 -4.51 7.08
N ARG A 143 9.27 -3.77 7.25
CA ARG A 143 10.55 -4.33 7.69
C ARG A 143 10.41 -5.00 9.04
N TYR A 144 9.86 -4.27 10.00
CA TYR A 144 9.69 -4.73 11.37
C TYR A 144 8.91 -6.05 11.43
N PHE A 145 7.75 -6.10 10.77
CA PHE A 145 6.92 -7.31 10.78
C PHE A 145 7.52 -8.46 9.95
N PHE A 146 8.17 -8.18 8.82
CA PHE A 146 8.86 -9.21 8.05
C PHE A 146 9.97 -9.86 8.88
N GLU A 147 10.85 -9.06 9.48
CA GLU A 147 11.97 -9.56 10.29
C GLU A 147 11.49 -10.35 11.52
N LYS A 148 10.38 -9.95 12.13
CA LYS A 148 9.82 -10.62 13.32
C LYS A 148 9.06 -11.91 12.99
N TYR A 149 8.27 -11.93 11.90
CA TYR A 149 7.28 -12.99 11.67
C TYR A 149 7.53 -13.86 10.44
N ALA A 150 8.39 -13.48 9.48
CA ALA A 150 8.55 -14.27 8.25
C ALA A 150 9.06 -15.70 8.50
N GLY A 151 10.00 -15.88 9.43
CA GLY A 151 10.46 -17.23 9.81
C GLY A 151 9.34 -18.06 10.43
N LEU A 152 8.64 -17.50 11.42
CA LEU A 152 7.55 -18.19 12.12
C LEU A 152 6.37 -18.53 11.21
N ALA A 153 6.06 -17.64 10.27
CA ALA A 153 5.01 -17.86 9.28
C ALA A 153 5.39 -18.97 8.31
N ARG A 154 6.67 -19.03 7.88
CA ARG A 154 7.20 -20.10 7.01
C ARG A 154 7.09 -21.49 7.66
N ASP A 155 7.21 -21.55 8.98
CA ASP A 155 7.17 -22.80 9.74
C ASP A 155 5.74 -23.35 9.93
N GLN A 156 4.71 -22.65 9.45
CA GLN A 156 3.32 -23.13 9.50
C GLN A 156 2.97 -23.99 8.26
N ASP A 157 2.01 -24.91 8.43
CA ASP A 157 1.63 -25.89 7.41
C ASP A 157 0.99 -25.28 6.14
N SER A 158 0.36 -24.12 6.26
CA SER A 158 -0.32 -23.43 5.15
C SER A 158 -0.33 -21.91 5.34
N MET A 159 -0.75 -21.19 4.29
CA MET A 159 -0.94 -19.74 4.34
C MET A 159 -2.03 -19.35 5.36
N GLY A 160 -3.14 -20.08 5.40
CA GLY A 160 -4.20 -19.91 6.40
C GLY A 160 -3.71 -20.19 7.82
N ALA A 161 -2.94 -21.27 8.03
CA ALA A 161 -2.34 -21.58 9.33
C ALA A 161 -1.37 -20.48 9.78
N ALA A 162 -0.54 -19.95 8.87
CA ALA A 162 0.31 -18.79 9.11
C ALA A 162 -0.51 -17.55 9.51
N ALA A 163 -1.63 -17.30 8.84
CA ALA A 163 -2.47 -16.16 9.17
C ALA A 163 -3.10 -16.28 10.55
N SER A 164 -3.68 -17.44 10.88
CA SER A 164 -4.25 -17.69 12.21
C SER A 164 -3.20 -17.66 13.32
N PHE A 165 -2.01 -18.22 13.07
CA PHE A 165 -0.90 -18.16 14.02
C PHE A 165 -0.47 -16.71 14.31
N LEU A 166 -0.33 -15.87 13.29
CA LEU A 166 0.00 -14.45 13.46
C LEU A 166 -1.09 -13.70 14.23
N ASN A 167 -2.38 -13.96 13.92
CA ASN A 167 -3.50 -13.31 14.59
C ASN A 167 -3.48 -13.57 16.11
N LEU A 168 -3.36 -14.84 16.51
CA LEU A 168 -3.31 -15.25 17.92
C LEU A 168 -2.10 -14.69 18.69
N ARG A 169 -1.02 -14.35 17.98
CA ARG A 169 0.26 -14.02 18.60
C ARG A 169 0.56 -12.53 18.62
N ILE A 170 0.22 -11.80 17.57
CA ILE A 170 0.67 -10.41 17.38
C ILE A 170 0.24 -9.49 18.52
N PHE A 171 -0.98 -9.66 19.06
CA PHE A 171 -1.44 -8.80 20.15
C PHE A 171 -0.74 -9.14 21.46
N THR A 172 -0.54 -10.43 21.74
CA THR A 172 0.18 -10.91 22.92
C THR A 172 1.66 -10.49 22.89
N ASP A 173 2.33 -10.65 21.75
CA ASP A 173 3.74 -10.28 21.54
C ASP A 173 4.02 -8.78 21.75
N HIS A 174 2.96 -7.96 21.74
CA HIS A 174 3.02 -6.51 21.85
C HIS A 174 2.24 -5.95 23.05
N GLY A 175 1.65 -6.81 23.88
CA GLY A 175 0.86 -6.39 25.05
C GLY A 175 -0.36 -5.53 24.69
N ILE A 176 -1.00 -5.79 23.55
CA ILE A 176 -2.12 -4.99 23.05
C ILE A 176 -3.44 -5.54 23.58
N THR A 177 -4.27 -4.66 24.11
CA THR A 177 -5.63 -5.00 24.55
C THR A 177 -6.68 -4.18 23.81
N TYR A 178 -7.86 -4.76 23.59
CA TYR A 178 -8.97 -4.02 23.00
C TYR A 178 -9.54 -3.01 24.01
N ASN A 179 -9.60 -1.72 23.62
CA ASN A 179 -10.23 -0.69 24.45
C ASN A 179 -10.75 0.49 23.63
N LEU A 180 -12.07 0.73 23.70
CA LEU A 180 -12.73 1.84 23.00
C LEU A 180 -12.70 3.18 23.75
N LYS A 181 -12.32 3.19 25.03
CA LYS A 181 -12.36 4.40 25.87
C LYS A 181 -11.01 5.08 25.98
N THR A 182 -9.94 4.30 26.11
CA THR A 182 -8.59 4.82 26.40
C THR A 182 -7.68 4.92 25.19
N ARG A 183 -8.03 4.29 24.06
CA ARG A 183 -7.24 4.39 22.83
C ARG A 183 -7.16 5.85 22.33
N PRO A 184 -6.02 6.29 21.76
CA PRO A 184 -5.87 7.65 21.25
C PRO A 184 -6.79 7.99 20.06
N LYS A 185 -6.98 7.05 19.12
CA LYS A 185 -7.86 7.18 17.95
C LYS A 185 -8.32 5.81 17.43
N PRO A 186 -9.37 5.72 16.58
CA PRO A 186 -9.84 4.43 16.06
C PRO A 186 -8.88 3.74 15.09
N ASP A 187 -8.34 4.48 14.12
CA ASP A 187 -7.54 4.01 12.98
C ASP A 187 -6.02 4.17 13.23
N GLN A 188 -5.57 3.68 14.39
CA GLN A 188 -4.15 3.66 14.75
C GLN A 188 -3.33 2.85 13.74
N SER A 189 -2.18 3.39 13.33
CA SER A 189 -1.15 2.64 12.63
C SER A 189 -0.52 1.59 13.56
N PRO A 190 0.26 0.62 13.03
CA PRO A 190 0.93 -0.37 13.87
C PRO A 190 1.78 0.25 14.99
N ARG A 191 2.57 1.29 14.71
CA ARG A 191 3.41 1.92 15.75
C ARG A 191 2.57 2.66 16.79
N GLU A 192 1.49 3.32 16.39
CA GLU A 192 0.57 3.99 17.31
C GLU A 192 -0.15 2.96 18.20
N THR A 193 -0.53 1.80 17.66
CA THR A 193 -1.12 0.70 18.43
C THR A 193 -0.11 0.10 19.42
N MET A 194 1.11 -0.21 18.97
CA MET A 194 2.16 -0.74 19.85
C MET A 194 2.56 0.24 20.95
N ALA A 195 2.62 1.54 20.66
CA ALA A 195 2.95 2.57 21.64
C ALA A 195 1.84 2.77 22.68
N ALA A 196 0.58 2.62 22.28
CA ALA A 196 -0.56 2.80 23.17
C ALA A 196 -0.83 1.57 24.06
N GLY A 197 -0.49 0.35 23.60
CA GLY A 197 -0.89 -0.91 24.25
C GLY A 197 -2.40 -1.17 24.23
N VAL A 198 -3.17 -0.30 23.57
CA VAL A 198 -4.61 -0.41 23.40
C VAL A 198 -5.04 -0.02 21.99
N ALA A 199 -6.04 -0.70 21.46
CA ALA A 199 -6.61 -0.42 20.13
C ALA A 199 -8.12 -0.71 20.06
N SER A 200 -8.77 -0.19 19.01
CA SER A 200 -10.10 -0.65 18.61
C SER A 200 -10.03 -1.77 17.57
N CYS A 201 -11.19 -2.28 17.17
CA CYS A 201 -11.32 -3.27 16.11
C CYS A 201 -10.65 -2.81 14.82
N THR A 202 -10.77 -1.52 14.46
CA THR A 202 -10.09 -0.93 13.30
C THR A 202 -8.57 -0.94 13.47
N GLY A 203 -8.04 -0.47 14.61
CA GLY A 203 -6.60 -0.43 14.87
C GLY A 203 -5.95 -1.82 14.95
N GLN A 204 -6.65 -2.80 15.53
CA GLN A 204 -6.21 -4.19 15.55
C GLN A 204 -6.22 -4.80 14.14
N SER A 205 -7.30 -4.56 13.37
CA SER A 205 -7.42 -5.05 11.98
C SER A 205 -6.34 -4.47 11.07
N ILE A 206 -6.00 -3.18 11.20
CA ILE A 206 -4.88 -2.57 10.48
C ILE A 206 -3.57 -3.26 10.84
N MET A 207 -3.29 -3.44 12.13
CA MET A 207 -2.04 -4.03 12.59
C MET A 207 -1.84 -5.47 12.12
N ILE A 208 -2.87 -6.32 12.23
CA ILE A 208 -2.77 -7.71 11.73
C ILE A 208 -2.69 -7.75 10.21
N ALA A 209 -3.47 -6.94 9.48
CA ALA A 209 -3.38 -6.89 8.03
C ALA A 209 -1.97 -6.47 7.56
N ASP A 210 -1.36 -5.47 8.20
CA ASP A 210 0.01 -5.06 7.90
C ASP A 210 1.03 -6.18 8.19
N ALA A 211 0.88 -6.90 9.30
CA ALA A 211 1.77 -8.02 9.61
C ALA A 211 1.65 -9.18 8.61
N LEU A 212 0.43 -9.53 8.21
CA LEU A 212 0.16 -10.55 7.19
C LEU A 212 0.75 -10.15 5.83
N ARG A 213 0.53 -8.90 5.41
CA ARG A 213 1.10 -8.35 4.18
C ARG A 213 2.62 -8.32 4.21
N ALA A 214 3.22 -8.06 5.38
CA ALA A 214 4.66 -8.11 5.52
C ALA A 214 5.20 -9.49 5.18
N VAL A 215 4.53 -10.57 5.57
CA VAL A 215 4.91 -11.95 5.25
C VAL A 215 4.31 -12.48 3.94
N GLY A 216 3.83 -11.60 3.06
CA GLY A 216 3.35 -11.97 1.73
C GLY A 216 1.96 -12.62 1.68
N ILE A 217 1.22 -12.60 2.80
CA ILE A 217 -0.16 -13.11 2.87
C ILE A 217 -1.11 -11.98 2.45
N PRO A 218 -1.97 -12.16 1.42
CA PRO A 218 -2.87 -11.11 1.02
C PRO A 218 -3.97 -10.90 2.06
N ALA A 219 -4.06 -9.67 2.57
CA ALA A 219 -5.00 -9.30 3.61
C ALA A 219 -5.68 -7.96 3.31
N ARG A 220 -6.93 -7.79 3.75
CA ARG A 220 -7.67 -6.53 3.64
C ARG A 220 -8.49 -6.24 4.89
N VAL A 221 -8.64 -4.95 5.21
CA VAL A 221 -9.51 -4.49 6.29
C VAL A 221 -10.92 -4.25 5.74
N VAL A 222 -11.92 -4.81 6.41
CA VAL A 222 -13.33 -4.73 6.02
C VAL A 222 -14.15 -4.32 7.23
N GLY A 223 -15.28 -3.65 7.01
CA GLY A 223 -16.13 -3.23 8.12
C GLY A 223 -17.55 -2.90 7.71
N THR A 224 -18.43 -2.90 8.70
CA THR A 224 -19.79 -2.39 8.58
C THR A 224 -19.96 -1.17 9.48
N PRO A 225 -20.56 -0.07 9.00
CA PRO A 225 -20.84 1.10 9.83
C PRO A 225 -21.96 0.86 10.84
N LEU A 226 -22.83 -0.14 10.59
CA LEU A 226 -23.88 -0.56 11.50
C LEU A 226 -24.40 -1.94 11.10
N TRP A 227 -24.38 -2.90 12.02
CA TRP A 227 -25.02 -4.20 11.83
C TRP A 227 -26.54 -4.08 11.68
N SER A 228 -27.17 -5.03 10.97
CA SER A 228 -28.62 -5.05 10.74
C SER A 228 -29.43 -5.16 12.04
N ASP A 229 -28.85 -5.73 13.09
CA ASP A 229 -29.42 -5.84 14.43
C ASP A 229 -29.18 -4.60 15.32
N ARG A 230 -28.51 -3.57 14.78
CA ARG A 230 -28.14 -2.31 15.45
C ARG A 230 -27.14 -2.47 16.60
N SER A 231 -26.37 -3.56 16.64
CA SER A 231 -25.34 -3.80 17.67
C SER A 231 -24.15 -2.83 17.59
N GLY A 232 -24.00 -2.08 16.49
CA GLY A 232 -22.97 -1.06 16.32
C GLY A 232 -22.17 -1.26 15.03
N ASN A 233 -21.06 -0.52 14.91
CA ASN A 233 -20.10 -0.72 13.84
C ASN A 233 -19.13 -1.86 14.20
N HIS A 234 -18.50 -2.45 13.18
CA HIS A 234 -17.40 -3.39 13.39
C HIS A 234 -16.40 -3.33 12.24
N THR A 235 -15.15 -3.66 12.55
CA THR A 235 -14.07 -3.78 11.57
C THR A 235 -13.33 -5.08 11.85
N TRP A 236 -13.11 -5.86 10.81
CA TRP A 236 -12.38 -7.12 10.83
C TRP A 236 -11.34 -7.12 9.71
N PHE A 237 -10.62 -8.22 9.56
CA PHE A 237 -9.74 -8.43 8.41
C PHE A 237 -10.11 -9.72 7.67
N GLU A 238 -9.79 -9.74 6.39
CA GLU A 238 -9.98 -10.92 5.55
C GLU A 238 -8.65 -11.34 4.95
N VAL A 239 -8.48 -12.65 4.80
CA VAL A 239 -7.30 -13.28 4.21
C VAL A 239 -7.70 -13.97 2.91
N TRP A 240 -6.90 -13.80 1.86
CA TRP A 240 -7.11 -14.52 0.61
C TRP A 240 -6.41 -15.87 0.65
N GLU A 241 -7.17 -16.96 0.48
CA GLU A 241 -6.64 -18.32 0.39
C GLU A 241 -7.51 -19.13 -0.59
N ASP A 242 -6.85 -19.93 -1.44
CA ASP A 242 -7.50 -20.83 -2.40
C ASP A 242 -8.60 -20.20 -3.27
N GLY A 243 -8.37 -18.94 -3.69
CA GLY A 243 -9.29 -18.24 -4.59
C GLY A 243 -10.49 -17.58 -3.90
N ALA A 244 -10.50 -17.52 -2.56
CA ALA A 244 -11.57 -16.89 -1.79
C ALA A 244 -11.06 -16.01 -0.64
N TRP A 245 -11.90 -15.06 -0.21
CA TRP A 245 -11.68 -14.24 0.98
C TRP A 245 -12.30 -14.91 2.20
N HIS A 246 -11.52 -15.04 3.27
CA HIS A 246 -11.94 -15.66 4.54
C HIS A 246 -11.96 -14.62 5.65
N PHE A 247 -13.09 -14.53 6.35
CA PHE A 247 -13.30 -13.65 7.50
C PHE A 247 -12.47 -14.08 8.71
N GLN A 248 -11.81 -13.14 9.37
CA GLN A 248 -11.23 -13.33 10.70
C GLN A 248 -11.39 -12.07 11.56
N ASP A 249 -11.79 -12.27 12.82
CA ASP A 249 -11.71 -11.22 13.83
C ASP A 249 -10.30 -11.12 14.39
N ALA A 250 -9.86 -9.88 14.63
CA ALA A 250 -8.59 -9.63 15.29
C ALA A 250 -8.71 -9.97 16.78
N ASN A 251 -7.96 -10.96 17.26
CA ASN A 251 -8.10 -11.49 18.61
C ASN A 251 -6.76 -11.87 19.27
#